data_AF-A0A917ET61-F1
#
_entry.id   AF-A0A917ET61-F1
#
_cell.length_a   1.000
_cell.length_b   1.000
_cell.length_c   1.000
_cell.angle_alpha   90.00
_cell.angle_beta   90.00
_cell.angle_gamma   90.00
#
_symmetry.space_group_name_H-M   'P 1'
#
loop_
_entity.id
_entity.type
_entity.pdbx_description
1 polymer ?
#
loop_
_entity_poly.entity_id
_entity_poly.type
_entity_poly.pdbx_seq_one_letter_code
_entity_poly.pdbx_strand_id
1 'polypeptide(L)'
;MSHKNNPKKFALNMSAAQFTKFYIMHLLQVSQPMISEHFKAEFKNLTKNWIPAPSTLLDTLHEMTEEGLLYRKEDFKSHEKKRQKVYWYYLTDAGKEEFNVLKKRYKILFEEQQMVLNQIMKNIYR
;
A
#
# COMPACT_ATOMS: atom_id res chain seq x y z
N MET A 1 -33.42 -25.42 1.84
CA MET A 1 -32.17 -25.07 1.12
C MET A 1 -31.73 -23.70 1.60
N SER A 2 -30.71 -23.64 2.46
CA SER A 2 -30.23 -22.38 3.04
C SER A 2 -29.55 -21.55 1.95
N HIS A 3 -29.99 -20.30 1.78
CA HIS A 3 -29.41 -19.35 0.83
C HIS A 3 -27.93 -19.13 1.15
N LYS A 4 -27.06 -19.87 0.46
CA LYS A 4 -25.60 -19.69 0.41
C LYS A 4 -25.17 -18.43 -0.36
N ASN A 5 -26.04 -17.41 -0.41
CA ASN A 5 -25.68 -16.10 -0.90
C ASN A 5 -25.03 -15.34 0.25
N ASN A 6 -23.77 -15.70 0.53
CA ASN A 6 -22.87 -14.77 1.19
C ASN A 6 -22.96 -13.48 0.35
N PRO A 7 -23.44 -12.34 0.88
CA PRO A 7 -23.64 -11.14 0.08
C PRO A 7 -22.34 -10.90 -0.67
N LYS A 8 -22.39 -10.90 -2.01
CA LYS A 8 -21.22 -10.62 -2.85
C LYS A 8 -20.61 -9.36 -2.28
N LYS A 9 -19.47 -9.51 -1.61
CA LYS A 9 -18.87 -8.49 -0.74
C LYS A 9 -18.89 -7.15 -1.48
N PHE A 10 -19.81 -6.28 -1.07
CA PHE A 10 -19.96 -4.95 -1.64
C PHE A 10 -18.76 -4.11 -1.20
N ALA A 11 -18.25 -3.30 -2.12
CA ALA A 11 -17.07 -2.47 -1.96
C ALA A 11 -15.76 -3.26 -1.74
N LEU A 12 -14.66 -2.69 -2.23
CA LEU A 12 -13.31 -3.14 -1.92
C LEU A 12 -13.14 -3.25 -0.41
N ASN A 13 -13.22 -4.47 0.15
CA ASN A 13 -12.89 -4.75 1.54
C ASN A 13 -11.36 -4.76 1.70
N MET A 14 -10.72 -3.69 1.25
CA MET A 14 -9.31 -3.44 1.44
C MET A 14 -9.16 -2.52 2.64
N SER A 15 -8.48 -3.00 3.68
CA SER A 15 -8.15 -2.14 4.82
C SER A 15 -7.11 -1.09 4.41
N ALA A 16 -7.04 0.01 5.16
CA ALA A 16 -6.00 1.02 5.00
C ALA A 16 -4.58 0.40 5.02
N ALA A 17 -4.35 -0.60 5.88
CA ALA A 17 -3.07 -1.31 5.95
C ALA A 17 -2.79 -2.14 4.68
N GLN A 18 -3.79 -2.86 4.16
CA GLN A 18 -3.64 -3.61 2.91
C GLN A 18 -3.32 -2.69 1.72
N PHE A 19 -4.00 -1.55 1.64
CA PHE A 19 -3.70 -0.54 0.62
C PHE A 19 -2.29 0.04 0.79
N THR A 20 -1.92 0.36 2.03
CA THR A 20 -0.59 0.88 2.37
C THR A 20 0.52 -0.09 1.96
N LYS A 21 0.39 -1.38 2.30
CA LYS A 21 1.30 -2.46 1.91
C LYS A 21 1.45 -2.56 0.40
N PHE A 22 0.32 -2.61 -0.31
CA PHE A 22 0.31 -2.68 -1.77
C PHE A 22 1.00 -1.48 -2.42
N TYR A 23 0.72 -0.27 -1.92
CA TYR A 23 1.29 0.94 -2.50
C TYR A 23 2.77 1.13 -2.14
N ILE A 24 3.23 0.70 -0.95
CA ILE A 24 4.66 0.64 -0.61
C ILE A 24 5.43 -0.23 -1.62
N MET A 25 4.90 -1.43 -1.92
CA MET A 25 5.53 -2.32 -2.90
C MET A 25 5.62 -1.67 -4.28
N HIS A 26 4.55 -0.99 -4.71
CA HIS A 26 4.55 -0.24 -5.96
C HIS A 26 5.65 0.84 -5.97
N LEU A 27 5.71 1.66 -4.93
CA LEU A 27 6.70 2.74 -4.83
C LEU A 27 8.12 2.20 -4.90
N LEU A 28 8.42 1.10 -4.20
CA LEU A 28 9.74 0.46 -4.24
C LEU A 28 10.07 -0.22 -5.57
N GLN A 29 9.07 -0.63 -6.36
CA GLN A 29 9.32 -1.11 -7.74
C GLN A 29 9.74 0.03 -8.67
N VAL A 30 9.18 1.23 -8.48
CA VAL A 30 9.47 2.39 -9.32
C VAL A 30 10.75 3.11 -8.87
N SER A 31 10.94 3.22 -7.55
CA SER A 31 12.04 3.95 -6.94
C SER A 31 12.50 3.21 -5.69
N GLN A 32 13.74 2.72 -5.71
CA GLN A 32 14.40 2.14 -4.55
C GLN A 32 15.84 2.61 -4.46
N PRO A 33 16.39 2.76 -3.24
CA PRO A 33 15.73 2.56 -1.94
C PRO A 33 14.92 3.77 -1.46
N MET A 34 14.06 3.56 -0.46
CA MET A 34 13.28 4.62 0.17
C MET A 34 13.35 4.57 1.69
N ILE A 35 13.36 5.74 2.33
CA ILE A 35 13.15 5.89 3.79
C ILE A 35 11.69 6.25 4.08
N SER A 36 11.30 6.17 5.36
CA SER A 36 9.92 6.43 5.82
C SER A 36 9.36 7.78 5.33
N GLU A 37 10.21 8.80 5.27
CA GLU A 37 9.87 10.16 4.85
C GLU A 37 9.58 10.24 3.36
N HIS A 38 10.26 9.45 2.52
CA HIS A 38 9.99 9.39 1.09
C HIS A 38 8.60 8.80 0.85
N PHE A 39 8.23 7.71 1.53
CA PHE A 39 6.88 7.16 1.44
C PHE A 39 5.81 8.17 1.84
N LYS A 40 6.01 8.90 2.95
CA LYS A 40 5.07 9.96 3.38
C LYS A 40 4.87 11.04 2.32
N ALA A 41 5.94 11.43 1.62
CA ALA A 41 5.87 12.39 0.53
C ALA A 41 5.08 11.83 -0.66
N GLU A 42 5.36 10.59 -1.07
CA GLU A 42 4.64 9.95 -2.18
C GLU A 42 3.15 9.73 -1.90
N PHE A 43 2.79 9.32 -0.68
CA PHE A 43 1.37 9.19 -0.29
C PHE A 43 0.62 10.53 -0.32
N LYS A 44 1.29 11.65 -0.02
CA LYS A 44 0.70 13.00 -0.16
C LYS A 44 0.40 13.35 -1.61
N ASN A 45 1.21 12.86 -2.55
CA ASN A 45 1.01 13.11 -3.98
C ASN A 45 -0.11 12.24 -4.57
N LEU A 46 -0.43 11.10 -3.97
CA LEU A 46 -1.44 10.17 -4.45
C LEU A 46 -2.87 10.73 -4.37
N THR A 47 -3.25 11.30 -3.23
CA THR A 47 -4.56 11.92 -3.05
C THR A 47 -4.51 12.98 -1.95
N LYS A 48 -5.23 14.08 -2.15
CA LYS A 48 -5.34 15.15 -1.14
C LYS A 48 -6.20 14.73 0.07
N ASN A 49 -7.01 13.69 -0.08
CA ASN A 49 -8.06 13.34 0.88
C ASN A 49 -7.68 12.18 1.81
N TRP A 50 -6.57 11.48 1.54
CA TRP A 50 -6.19 10.32 2.34
C TRP A 50 -4.68 10.08 2.32
N ILE A 51 -4.10 9.89 3.50
CA ILE A 51 -2.70 9.52 3.72
C ILE A 51 -2.70 8.52 4.88
N PRO A 52 -1.90 7.45 4.86
CA PRO A 52 -1.81 6.54 6.01
C PRO A 52 -1.29 7.30 7.23
N ALA A 53 -1.82 6.95 8.41
CA ALA A 53 -1.29 7.48 9.65
C ALA A 53 0.21 7.12 9.80
N PRO A 54 1.04 7.97 10.42
CA PRO A 54 2.46 7.68 10.59
C PRO A 54 2.74 6.34 11.27
N SER A 55 1.94 5.94 12.27
CA SER A 55 2.01 4.62 12.90
C SER A 55 1.72 3.52 11.89
N THR A 56 0.58 3.58 11.20
CA THR A 56 0.19 2.58 10.18
C THR A 56 1.27 2.37 9.13
N LEU A 57 1.92 3.44 8.65
CA LEU A 57 3.02 3.31 7.69
C LEU A 57 4.22 2.55 8.30
N LEU A 58 4.61 2.92 9.52
CA LEU A 58 5.75 2.29 10.20
C LEU A 58 5.46 0.84 10.57
N ASP A 59 4.27 0.55 11.07
CA ASP A 59 3.79 -0.79 11.40
C ASP A 59 3.80 -1.66 10.13
N THR A 60 3.27 -1.14 9.01
CA THR A 60 3.28 -1.86 7.73
C THR A 60 4.71 -2.12 7.23
N LEU A 61 5.62 -1.15 7.31
CA LEU A 61 7.02 -1.34 6.93
C LEU A 61 7.71 -2.39 7.81
N HIS A 62 7.38 -2.43 9.10
CA HIS A 62 7.90 -3.41 10.04
C HIS A 62 7.38 -4.82 9.72
N GLU A 63 6.05 -4.98 9.62
CA GLU A 63 5.40 -6.24 9.25
C GLU A 63 5.94 -6.79 7.93
N MET A 64 6.02 -5.96 6.88
CA MET A 64 6.54 -6.39 5.58
C MET A 64 8.03 -6.80 5.64
N THR A 65 8.80 -6.24 6.57
CA THR A 65 10.20 -6.66 6.80
C THR A 65 10.25 -8.01 7.51
N GLU A 66 9.39 -8.24 8.51
CA GLU A 66 9.29 -9.52 9.22
C GLU A 66 8.78 -10.65 8.31
N GLU A 67 7.84 -10.35 7.42
CA GLU A 67 7.33 -11.27 6.40
C GLU A 67 8.36 -11.56 5.28
N GLY A 68 9.51 -10.88 5.25
CA GLY A 68 10.54 -11.04 4.23
C GLY A 68 10.19 -10.44 2.86
N LEU A 69 9.16 -9.60 2.79
CA LEU A 69 8.78 -8.88 1.58
C LEU A 69 9.66 -7.66 1.33
N LEU A 70 10.21 -7.09 2.41
CA LEU A 70 11.21 -6.03 2.39
C LEU A 70 12.47 -6.47 3.10
N TYR A 71 13.60 -5.89 2.69
CA TYR A 71 14.78 -5.84 3.54
C TYR A 71 15.13 -4.37 3.82
N ARG A 72 15.78 -4.12 4.96
CA ARG A 72 16.19 -2.77 5.37
C ARG A 72 17.68 -2.70 5.68
N LYS A 73 18.30 -1.58 5.34
CA LYS A 73 19.67 -1.23 5.76
C LYS A 73 19.61 -0.04 6.71
N GLU A 74 20.33 -0.13 7.82
CA GLU A 74 20.50 0.98 8.77
C GLU A 74 21.51 1.99 8.22
N ASP A 75 21.21 3.27 8.38
CA ASP A 75 22.11 4.37 8.06
C ASP A 75 21.85 5.57 8.99
N PHE A 76 22.62 6.65 8.86
CA PHE A 76 22.42 7.90 9.59
C PHE A 76 21.97 9.02 8.66
N LYS A 77 20.97 9.79 9.09
CA LYS A 77 20.45 10.94 8.31
C LYS A 77 21.52 11.99 7.99
N SER A 78 22.52 12.11 8.86
CA SER A 78 23.71 12.93 8.67
C SER A 78 24.92 12.16 9.18
N HIS A 79 25.94 12.00 8.36
CA HIS A 79 27.19 11.34 8.76
C HIS A 79 28.06 12.22 9.68
N GLU A 80 27.87 13.54 9.65
CA GLU A 80 28.54 14.49 10.56
C GLU A 80 27.93 14.46 11.96
N LYS A 81 26.59 14.38 12.03
CA LYS A 81 25.83 14.30 13.28
C LYS A 81 25.06 12.99 13.28
N LYS A 82 25.76 11.89 13.61
CA LYS A 82 25.23 10.51 13.76
C LYS A 82 24.20 10.35 14.89
N ARG A 83 23.22 11.26 14.97
CA ARG A 83 22.21 11.34 16.03
C ARG A 83 20.89 10.68 15.64
N GLN A 84 20.56 10.68 14.34
CA GLN A 84 19.30 10.12 13.85
C GLN A 84 19.56 8.97 12.89
N LYS A 85 19.19 7.75 13.33
CA LYS A 85 19.17 6.56 12.48
C LYS A 85 18.01 6.63 11.49
N VAL A 86 18.24 6.15 10.28
CA VAL A 86 17.24 5.97 9.22
C VAL A 86 17.34 4.55 8.68
N TYR A 87 16.22 4.02 8.20
CA TYR A 87 16.16 2.71 7.56
C TYR A 87 15.83 2.88 6.09
N TRP A 88 16.75 2.44 5.23
CA TRP A 88 16.54 2.36 3.79
C TRP A 88 15.90 1.02 3.46
N TYR A 89 14.67 1.07 2.96
CA TYR A 89 13.90 -0.11 2.57
C TYR A 89 14.10 -0.43 1.09
N TYR A 90 14.12 -1.72 0.82
CA TYR A 90 14.28 -2.30 -0.51
C TYR A 90 13.28 -3.46 -0.66
N LEU A 91 12.78 -3.64 -1.87
CA LEU A 91 11.87 -4.75 -2.17
C LEU A 91 12.67 -6.04 -2.41
N THR A 92 12.33 -7.12 -1.71
CA THR A 92 12.92 -8.44 -1.95
C THR A 92 12.33 -9.07 -3.21
N ASP A 93 12.92 -10.16 -3.70
CA ASP A 93 12.33 -10.92 -4.80
C ASP A 93 10.98 -11.54 -4.40
N ALA A 94 10.85 -12.00 -3.15
CA ALA A 94 9.57 -12.45 -2.60
C ALA A 94 8.53 -11.31 -2.59
N GLY A 95 8.93 -10.10 -2.21
CA GLY A 95 8.08 -8.91 -2.26
C GLY A 95 7.63 -8.54 -3.68
N LYS A 96 8.51 -8.70 -4.69
CA LYS A 96 8.14 -8.48 -6.10
C LYS A 96 7.09 -9.50 -6.58
N GLU A 97 7.26 -10.77 -6.24
CA GLU A 97 6.30 -11.81 -6.63
C GLU A 97 4.95 -11.61 -5.96
N GLU A 98 4.94 -11.32 -4.66
CA GLU A 98 3.70 -11.00 -3.93
C GLU A 98 3.00 -9.78 -4.54
N PHE A 99 3.75 -8.72 -4.89
CA PHE A 99 3.18 -7.55 -5.55
C PHE A 99 2.52 -7.90 -6.89
N ASN A 100 3.14 -8.77 -7.70
CA ASN A 100 2.58 -9.20 -8.98
C ASN A 100 1.25 -9.94 -8.81
N VAL A 101 1.13 -10.77 -7.76
CA VAL A 101 -0.11 -11.47 -7.41
C VAL A 101 -1.18 -10.47 -6.97
N LEU A 102 -0.83 -9.56 -6.05
CA LEU A 102 -1.75 -8.53 -5.55
C LEU A 102 -2.23 -7.61 -6.67
N LYS A 103 -1.34 -7.19 -7.59
CA LYS A 103 -1.66 -6.32 -8.72
C LYS A 103 -2.74 -6.92 -9.62
N LYS A 104 -2.64 -8.22 -9.95
CA LYS A 104 -3.65 -8.94 -10.74
C LYS A 104 -4.99 -8.99 -10.01
N ARG A 105 -4.96 -9.36 -8.73
CA ARG A 105 -6.15 -9.48 -7.88
C ARG A 105 -6.86 -8.14 -7.71
N TYR A 106 -6.12 -7.09 -7.38
CA TYR A 106 -6.69 -5.77 -7.09
C TYR A 106 -7.17 -5.04 -8.33
N LYS A 107 -6.57 -5.27 -9.51
CA LYS A 107 -7.08 -4.71 -10.77
C LYS A 107 -8.56 -5.05 -10.99
N ILE A 108 -8.90 -6.34 -10.89
CA ILE A 108 -10.28 -6.81 -11.08
C ILE A 108 -11.22 -6.13 -10.08
N LEU A 109 -10.81 -6.06 -8.81
CA LEU A 109 -11.61 -5.42 -7.77
C LEU A 109 -11.78 -3.91 -8.00
N PHE A 110 -10.73 -3.20 -8.42
CA PHE A 110 -10.80 -1.76 -8.71
C PHE A 110 -11.73 -1.49 -9.91
N GLU A 111 -11.64 -2.29 -10.97
CA GLU A 111 -12.49 -2.16 -12.16
C GLU A 111 -13.97 -2.39 -11.81
N GLU A 112 -14.28 -3.42 -11.02
CA GLU A 112 -15.64 -3.67 -10.52
C GLU A 112 -16.16 -2.50 -9.68
N GLN A 113 -15.34 -1.96 -8.76
CA GLN A 113 -15.77 -0.82 -7.93
C GLN A 113 -15.98 0.44 -8.76
N GLN A 114 -15.12 0.70 -9.74
CA GLN A 114 -15.28 1.86 -10.62
C GLN A 114 -16.59 1.75 -11.41
N MET A 115 -16.93 0.56 -11.91
CA MET A 115 -18.21 0.32 -12.60
C MET A 115 -19.41 0.58 -11.68
N VAL A 116 -19.39 0.06 -10.45
CA VAL A 116 -20.47 0.25 -9.46
C VAL A 116 -20.64 1.73 -9.12
N LEU A 117 -19.56 2.44 -8.81
CA LEU A 117 -19.60 3.86 -8.49
C LEU A 117 -20.14 4.68 -9.67
N ASN A 118 -19.68 4.41 -10.89
CA ASN A 118 -20.18 5.08 -12.09
C ASN A 118 -21.69 4.87 -12.30
N GLN A 119 -22.20 3.67 -12.03
CA GLN A 119 -23.62 3.38 -12.13
C GLN A 119 -24.43 4.15 -11.07
N ILE A 120 -23.95 4.22 -9.83
CA ILE A 120 -24.57 4.99 -8.75
C ILE A 120 -24.63 6.47 -9.12
N MET A 121 -23.51 7.03 -9.59
CA MET A 121 -23.43 8.43 -10.03
C MET A 121 -24.45 8.74 -11.12
N LYS A 122 -24.56 7.88 -12.14
CA LYS A 122 -25.53 8.04 -13.24
C LYS A 122 -26.98 7.90 -12.79
N ASN A 123 -27.27 7.08 -11.79
CA ASN A 123 -28.64 6.78 -11.37
C ASN A 123 -29.19 7.79 -10.37
N ILE A 124 -28.35 8.28 -9.45
CA ILE A 124 -28.78 9.15 -8.34
C ILE A 124 -28.53 10.63 -8.65
N TYR A 125 -27.40 10.95 -9.25
CA TYR A 125 -26.90 12.33 -9.37
C TYR A 125 -26.94 12.85 -10.82
N ARG A 126 -27.83 12.28 -11.64
CA ARG A 126 -27.95 12.61 -13.06
C ARG A 126 -28.40 14.04 -13.29
#